data_AF-A0A9D6S5I0-F1
#
_entry.id   AF-A0A9D6S5I0-F1
#
_cell.length_a   1.000
_cell.length_b   1.000
_cell.length_c   1.000
_cell.angle_alpha   90.00
_cell.angle_beta   90.00
_cell.angle_gamma   90.00
#
_symmetry.space_group_name_H-M   'P 1'
#
loop_
_entity.id
_entity.type
_entity.pdbx_description
1 polymer ?
#
loop_
_entity_poly.entity_id
_entity_poly.type
_entity_poly.pdbx_seq_one_letter_code
_entity_poly.pdbx_strand_id
1 'polypeptide(L)'
;MLGLVGLVLATPALAAVSASRSLVLDASGRVTIDGGQTVQVKAGVSVDTLTWVALDHSGQTLARFQADLQLPGPVEAAQISHKLLVINGVDSATSELVSPTLIRYTATGVGPQATVSVIADFPKGYLTLPPVQAATVAIAELNALWIWLSLILPGLGLLLLIWMLLARARDHRVPVTAQATETPPSQISPALVSILYENKVEPEAIAATLLSLAERGFISIFNKGNNFIFAKEKELNLATPAFALGLHEVALTPDEIAIAEREGLAPFEKILLSKLFVSSRPIASKEDVKVRIAHGIFSKKVAAIYEYLFQDASRLGYFVPHAATRHRKYLVAGWLLFLVASLGFVAGAVTLPDPKYFLLFWAGLIGVAYLIVRLAPYVPVRSQAGRTELGRFLAFRSWLADESPRPGDGVDAFFDYLPYAWALRAEGPWAARFKDAVFHRPHWYYTNKTLSSTSEFVTDLAALVNFVSESFSSVREKTLA
;
A
#
# COMPACT_ATOMS: atom_id res chain seq x y z
N MET A 1 93.14 -27.67 -23.88
CA MET A 1 92.05 -27.00 -24.63
C MET A 1 91.26 -26.15 -23.65
N LEU A 2 91.18 -24.85 -23.96
CA LEU A 2 90.26 -23.83 -23.46
C LEU A 2 90.23 -23.55 -21.95
N GLY A 3 91.03 -22.56 -21.55
CA GLY A 3 90.76 -21.75 -20.36
C GLY A 3 89.56 -20.82 -20.61
N LEU A 4 88.83 -20.54 -19.53
CA LEU A 4 87.82 -19.50 -19.52
C LEU A 4 87.91 -18.73 -18.20
N VAL A 5 88.23 -17.46 -18.40
CA VAL A 5 88.33 -16.35 -17.45
C VAL A 5 86.99 -16.19 -16.74
N GLY A 6 86.96 -16.44 -15.43
CA GLY A 6 85.88 -16.00 -14.55
C GLY A 6 86.12 -14.55 -14.13
N LEU A 7 85.71 -13.62 -14.98
CA LEU A 7 85.70 -12.19 -14.71
C LEU A 7 84.82 -11.94 -13.47
N VAL A 8 85.42 -11.44 -12.39
CA VAL A 8 84.71 -10.89 -11.24
C VAL A 8 83.95 -9.66 -11.71
N LEU A 9 82.67 -9.84 -12.04
CA LEU A 9 81.73 -8.73 -12.18
C LEU A 9 81.27 -8.36 -10.77
N ALA A 10 81.95 -7.37 -10.20
CA ALA A 10 81.43 -6.59 -9.10
C ALA A 10 80.04 -6.08 -9.51
N THR A 11 78.99 -6.60 -8.87
CA THR A 11 77.66 -6.00 -8.93
C THR A 11 77.76 -4.60 -8.34
N PRO A 12 77.36 -3.55 -9.07
CA PRO A 12 77.38 -2.20 -8.53
C PRO A 12 76.43 -2.15 -7.33
N ALA A 13 76.91 -1.67 -6.20
CA ALA A 13 76.08 -1.33 -5.05
C ALA A 13 75.01 -0.34 -5.54
N LEU A 14 73.77 -0.82 -5.73
CA LEU A 14 72.63 0.06 -5.96
C LEU A 14 72.61 1.04 -4.79
N ALA A 15 72.67 2.34 -5.10
CA ALA A 15 72.50 3.38 -4.10
C ALA A 15 71.22 3.06 -3.30
N ALA A 16 71.38 2.84 -2.00
CA ALA A 16 70.29 2.47 -1.11
C ALA A 16 69.27 3.62 -1.07
N VAL A 17 68.25 3.57 -1.92
CA VAL A 17 67.18 4.55 -1.92
C VAL A 17 66.47 4.45 -0.58
N SER A 18 66.48 5.54 0.18
CA SER A 18 65.79 5.65 1.45
C SER A 18 64.73 6.75 1.37
N ALA A 19 63.58 6.49 1.98
CA ALA A 19 62.46 7.42 2.02
C ALA A 19 62.22 7.84 3.46
N SER A 20 62.17 9.15 3.71
CA SER A 20 61.78 9.72 5.00
C SER A 20 60.52 10.56 4.83
N ARG A 21 59.64 10.53 5.83
CA ARG A 21 58.37 11.27 5.88
C ARG A 21 58.22 11.92 7.25
N SER A 22 57.83 13.19 7.27
CA SER A 22 57.51 13.93 8.50
C SER A 22 56.01 14.11 8.61
N LEU A 23 55.45 13.66 9.74
CA LEU A 23 54.04 13.81 10.06
C LEU A 23 53.91 14.71 11.30
N VAL A 24 53.07 15.72 11.21
CA VAL A 24 52.77 16.59 12.35
C VAL A 24 51.28 16.49 12.66
N LEU A 25 50.95 16.01 13.86
CA LEU A 25 49.58 15.90 14.36
C LEU A 25 49.24 17.16 15.17
N ASP A 26 48.15 17.83 14.81
CA ASP A 26 47.60 18.94 15.59
C ASP A 26 46.57 18.48 16.64
N ALA A 27 46.24 19.37 17.58
CA ALA A 27 45.25 19.09 18.62
C ALA A 27 43.84 18.83 18.08
N SER A 28 43.54 19.18 16.82
CA SER A 28 42.25 18.93 16.17
C SER A 28 42.14 17.55 15.53
N GLY A 29 43.20 16.74 15.63
CA GLY A 29 43.32 15.42 15.02
C GLY A 29 43.78 15.43 13.57
N ARG A 30 44.13 16.59 13.00
CA ARG A 30 44.62 16.69 11.62
C ARG A 30 46.12 16.42 11.58
N VAL A 31 46.52 15.53 10.69
CA VAL A 31 47.91 15.17 10.44
C VAL A 31 48.36 15.76 9.13
N THR A 32 49.37 16.63 9.16
CA THR A 32 50.03 17.17 7.96
C THR A 32 51.27 16.35 7.64
N ILE A 33 51.35 15.82 6.42
CA ILE A 33 52.46 14.99 5.91
C ILE A 33 53.30 15.85 4.98
N ASP A 34 54.60 15.96 5.28
CA ASP A 34 55.61 16.74 4.55
C ASP A 34 55.16 18.18 4.20
N GLY A 35 54.31 18.77 5.06
CA GLY A 35 53.80 20.14 4.91
C GLY A 35 52.69 20.33 3.87
N GLY A 36 52.15 19.26 3.26
CA GLY A 36 51.17 19.38 2.17
C GLY A 36 49.93 18.50 2.34
N GLN A 37 50.09 17.17 2.33
CA GLN A 37 48.96 16.25 2.39
C GLN A 37 48.38 16.21 3.81
N THR A 38 47.06 16.14 3.93
CA THR A 38 46.39 16.06 5.23
C THR A 38 45.58 14.78 5.38
N VAL A 39 45.77 14.10 6.51
CA VAL A 39 44.94 12.96 6.95
C VAL A 39 44.26 13.34 8.25
N GLN A 40 43.03 12.87 8.46
CA GLN A 40 42.30 13.09 9.71
C GLN A 40 42.28 11.84 10.56
N VAL A 41 42.53 11.99 11.86
CA VAL A 41 42.28 10.96 12.86
C VAL A 41 40.78 10.67 12.91
N LYS A 42 40.42 9.40 13.00
CA LYS A 42 39.03 8.96 13.13
C LYS A 42 38.69 8.72 14.59
N ALA A 43 37.60 9.33 15.06
CA ALA A 43 37.06 9.05 16.38
C ALA A 43 36.56 7.59 16.47
N GLY A 44 37.08 6.80 17.42
CA GLY A 44 36.55 5.46 17.73
C GLY A 44 35.66 5.47 18.98
N VAL A 45 35.21 4.31 19.49
CA VAL A 45 34.47 4.26 20.76
C VAL A 45 35.43 4.29 21.95
N SER A 46 36.49 3.46 21.92
CA SER A 46 37.47 3.33 23.01
C SER A 46 38.75 4.15 22.81
N VAL A 47 39.17 4.35 21.56
CA VAL A 47 40.42 5.06 21.19
C VAL A 47 40.19 5.87 19.91
N ASP A 48 41.00 6.88 19.68
CA ASP A 48 41.02 7.64 18.42
C ASP A 48 42.16 7.13 17.54
N THR A 49 41.87 6.69 16.32
CA THR A 49 42.84 5.97 15.49
C THR A 49 43.28 6.80 14.28
N LEU A 50 44.58 6.98 14.14
CA LEU A 50 45.23 7.41 12.90
C LEU A 50 45.51 6.19 12.04
N THR A 51 45.10 6.24 10.77
CA THR A 51 45.52 5.28 9.76
C THR A 51 45.97 6.03 8.53
N TRP A 52 47.24 5.90 8.18
CA TRP A 52 47.80 6.49 6.98
C TRP A 52 48.58 5.45 6.18
N VAL A 53 48.16 5.25 4.93
CA VAL A 53 48.88 4.39 3.98
C VAL A 53 50.04 5.20 3.42
N ALA A 54 51.25 4.92 3.90
CA ALA A 54 52.45 5.69 3.57
C ALA A 54 53.06 5.26 2.23
N LEU A 55 53.00 3.96 1.93
CA LEU A 55 53.43 3.37 0.67
C LEU A 55 52.35 2.39 0.22
N ASP A 56 51.94 2.51 -1.03
CA ASP A 56 51.00 1.62 -1.69
C ASP A 56 51.61 1.22 -3.04
N HIS A 57 52.14 -0.01 -3.12
CA HIS A 57 52.78 -0.57 -4.32
C HIS A 57 53.77 0.40 -5.00
N SER A 58 54.80 0.84 -4.26
CA SER A 58 55.71 1.91 -4.70
C SER A 58 56.46 1.65 -6.02
N GLY A 59 56.51 0.40 -6.49
CA GLY A 59 57.18 0.00 -7.74
C GLY A 59 58.71 0.02 -7.66
N GLN A 60 59.28 0.46 -6.54
CA GLN A 60 60.72 0.55 -6.31
C GLN A 60 61.11 -0.18 -5.02
N THR A 61 62.31 -0.75 -5.01
CA THR A 61 62.87 -1.34 -3.78
C THR A 61 63.53 -0.25 -2.94
N LEU A 62 63.06 -0.03 -1.71
CA LEU A 62 63.65 0.90 -0.76
C LEU A 62 64.48 0.12 0.27
N ALA A 63 65.71 0.57 0.50
CA ALA A 63 66.53 -0.02 1.56
C ALA A 63 65.97 0.28 2.95
N ARG A 64 65.42 1.49 3.12
CA ARG A 64 64.83 1.94 4.38
C ARG A 64 63.71 2.96 4.14
N PHE A 65 62.58 2.76 4.81
CA PHE A 65 61.50 3.73 4.96
C PHE A 65 61.46 4.19 6.42
N GLN A 66 61.35 5.49 6.64
CA GLN A 66 61.18 6.08 7.96
C GLN A 66 60.06 7.11 7.95
N ALA A 67 59.20 7.06 8.96
CA ALA A 67 58.19 8.08 9.20
C ALA A 67 58.27 8.56 10.65
N ASP A 68 58.41 9.86 10.84
CA ASP A 68 58.51 10.50 12.15
C ASP A 68 57.21 11.26 12.42
N LEU A 69 56.42 10.80 13.39
CA LEU A 69 55.15 11.39 13.81
C LEU A 69 55.34 12.25 15.06
N GLN A 70 55.23 13.56 14.88
CA GLN A 70 55.26 14.56 15.93
C GLN A 70 53.87 14.75 16.54
N LEU A 71 53.77 14.60 17.85
CA LEU A 71 52.54 14.71 18.64
C LEU A 71 52.32 16.14 19.17
N PRO A 72 51.06 16.56 19.38
CA PRO A 72 50.72 17.89 19.88
C PRO A 72 51.05 18.10 21.37
N GLY A 73 51.20 17.03 22.14
CA GLY A 73 51.58 17.06 23.56
C GLY A 73 52.31 15.77 23.99
N PRO A 74 52.82 15.72 25.23
CA PRO A 74 53.47 14.51 25.75
C PRO A 74 52.43 13.41 26.04
N VAL A 75 52.76 12.17 25.67
CA VAL A 75 51.92 10.99 25.96
C VAL A 75 52.75 9.90 26.66
N GLU A 76 52.16 9.25 27.66
CA GLU A 76 52.78 8.11 28.33
C GLU A 76 52.81 6.88 27.40
N ALA A 77 53.93 6.17 27.37
CA ALA A 77 54.14 5.00 26.52
C ALA A 77 53.07 3.89 26.72
N ALA A 78 52.54 3.76 27.94
CA ALA A 78 51.51 2.77 28.27
C ALA A 78 50.11 3.10 27.71
N GLN A 79 49.86 4.37 27.34
CA GLN A 79 48.54 4.85 26.92
C GLN A 79 48.40 4.98 25.40
N ILE A 80 49.49 4.78 24.65
CA ILE A 80 49.53 4.94 23.20
C ILE A 80 49.93 3.64 22.50
N SER A 81 49.08 3.15 21.62
CA SER A 81 49.38 2.00 20.75
C SER A 81 49.91 2.54 19.43
N HIS A 82 51.09 2.09 19.02
CA HIS A 82 51.72 2.49 17.76
C HIS A 82 52.23 1.23 17.06
N LYS A 83 51.88 1.09 15.78
CA LYS A 83 52.22 -0.09 14.98
C LYS A 83 52.46 0.32 13.53
N LEU A 84 53.41 -0.34 12.89
CA LEU A 84 53.62 -0.25 11.44
C LEU A 84 53.04 -1.52 10.81
N LEU A 85 51.89 -1.40 10.14
CA LEU A 85 51.30 -2.51 9.38
C LEU A 85 51.96 -2.60 8.02
N VAL A 86 52.39 -3.80 7.67
CA VAL A 86 53.13 -4.04 6.45
C VAL A 86 52.61 -5.30 5.75
N ILE A 87 52.38 -5.19 4.45
CA ILE A 87 51.84 -6.27 3.63
C ILE A 87 52.82 -6.56 2.49
N ASN A 88 53.29 -7.80 2.43
CA ASN A 88 54.14 -8.41 1.39
C ASN A 88 55.49 -7.70 1.09
N GLY A 89 56.61 -8.36 1.42
CA GLY A 89 57.93 -7.96 0.94
C GLY A 89 58.58 -6.82 1.73
N VAL A 90 58.66 -6.96 3.06
CA VAL A 90 59.46 -6.09 3.94
C VAL A 90 60.22 -6.96 4.93
N ASP A 91 61.51 -6.71 5.10
CA ASP A 91 62.39 -7.54 5.95
C ASP A 91 62.15 -7.28 7.44
N SER A 92 62.02 -6.01 7.82
CA SER A 92 61.71 -5.64 9.20
C SER A 92 60.85 -4.39 9.27
N ALA A 93 59.98 -4.32 10.27
CA ALA A 93 59.11 -3.18 10.54
C ALA A 93 59.05 -2.96 12.06
N THR A 94 59.45 -1.77 12.51
CA THR A 94 59.47 -1.39 13.91
C THR A 94 58.80 -0.03 14.11
N SER A 95 58.28 0.17 15.31
CA SER A 95 57.75 1.44 15.77
C SER A 95 58.22 1.67 17.19
N GLU A 96 58.76 2.86 17.45
CA GLU A 96 59.37 3.24 18.72
C GLU A 96 58.90 4.63 19.13
N LEU A 97 58.60 4.81 20.42
CA LEU A 97 58.41 6.12 21.02
C LEU A 97 59.79 6.68 21.40
N VAL A 98 60.37 7.49 20.52
CA VAL A 98 61.73 8.06 20.67
C VAL A 98 61.75 9.16 21.75
N SER A 99 60.65 9.90 21.88
CA SER A 99 60.43 10.88 22.94
C SER A 99 58.94 10.93 23.29
N PRO A 100 58.54 11.56 24.41
CA PRO A 100 57.12 11.72 24.76
C PRO A 100 56.25 12.39 23.69
N THR A 101 56.87 13.02 22.68
CA THR A 101 56.19 13.74 21.59
C THR A 101 56.55 13.22 20.20
N LEU A 102 57.40 12.19 20.08
CA LEU A 102 57.91 11.73 18.79
C LEU A 102 57.84 10.20 18.69
N ILE A 103 57.03 9.71 17.75
CA ILE A 103 56.98 8.30 17.38
C ILE A 103 57.73 8.11 16.06
N ARG A 104 58.66 7.17 16.03
CA ARG A 104 59.42 6.80 14.84
C ARG A 104 58.99 5.44 14.35
N TYR A 105 58.59 5.39 13.09
CA TYR A 105 58.27 4.16 12.37
C TYR A 105 59.39 3.87 11.38
N THR A 106 59.95 2.66 11.39
CA THR A 106 61.04 2.27 10.50
C THR A 106 60.70 0.94 9.83
N ALA A 107 60.87 0.87 8.51
CA ALA A 107 60.83 -0.38 7.76
C ALA A 107 62.11 -0.54 6.91
N THR A 108 62.64 -1.75 6.79
CA THR A 108 63.84 -2.05 6.00
C THR A 108 63.57 -3.10 4.94
N GLY A 109 64.30 -3.03 3.82
CA GLY A 109 64.15 -3.99 2.72
C GLY A 109 62.76 -3.99 2.11
N VAL A 110 62.21 -2.80 1.83
CA VAL A 110 60.85 -2.64 1.34
C VAL A 110 60.81 -2.91 -0.16
N GLY A 111 60.15 -3.99 -0.56
CA GLY A 111 60.01 -4.43 -1.93
C GLY A 111 59.03 -3.58 -2.75
N PRO A 112 59.06 -3.73 -4.08
CA PRO A 112 58.28 -2.88 -5.00
C PRO A 112 56.75 -3.09 -4.90
N GLN A 113 56.31 -4.21 -4.34
CA GLN A 113 54.89 -4.55 -4.14
C GLN A 113 54.45 -4.38 -2.68
N ALA A 114 55.31 -3.84 -1.82
CA ALA A 114 55.01 -3.69 -0.40
C ALA A 114 54.04 -2.54 -0.15
N THR A 115 53.09 -2.78 0.75
CA THR A 115 52.22 -1.74 1.32
C THR A 115 52.63 -1.49 2.77
N VAL A 116 52.86 -0.23 3.12
CA VAL A 116 53.26 0.20 4.47
C VAL A 116 52.24 1.20 5.00
N SER A 117 51.59 0.87 6.11
CA SER A 117 50.56 1.69 6.76
C SER A 117 50.96 2.01 8.19
N VAL A 118 50.96 3.30 8.52
CA VAL A 118 51.21 3.82 9.86
C VAL A 118 49.90 3.83 10.63
N ILE A 119 49.90 3.20 11.81
CA ILE A 119 48.77 3.21 12.74
C ILE A 119 49.22 3.73 14.10
N ALA A 120 48.42 4.65 14.65
CA ALA A 120 48.54 5.12 16.02
C ALA A 120 47.15 5.22 16.65
N ASP A 121 46.96 4.63 17.83
CA ASP A 121 45.74 4.75 18.62
C ASP A 121 46.02 5.65 19.83
N PHE A 122 45.21 6.70 19.96
CA PHE A 122 45.30 7.71 21.00
C PHE A 122 44.21 7.50 22.07
N PRO A 123 44.51 7.79 23.34
CA PRO A 123 43.52 7.72 24.40
C PRO A 123 42.46 8.83 24.23
N LYS A 124 41.24 8.56 24.69
CA LYS A 124 40.14 9.53 24.64
C LYS A 124 40.45 10.79 25.43
N GLY A 125 40.12 11.95 24.85
CA GLY A 125 40.38 13.26 25.44
C GLY A 125 41.77 13.83 25.14
N TYR A 126 42.65 13.07 24.48
CA TYR A 126 43.94 13.58 24.02
C TYR A 126 43.81 14.53 22.82
N LEU A 127 42.85 14.27 21.93
CA LEU A 127 42.55 15.09 20.75
C LEU A 127 41.18 15.78 20.88
N THR A 128 41.08 16.98 20.32
CA THR A 128 39.85 17.78 20.21
C THR A 128 39.25 17.64 18.81
N LEU A 129 38.64 16.49 18.52
CA LEU A 129 38.11 16.16 17.20
C LEU A 129 36.89 17.02 16.81
N PRO A 130 36.60 17.17 15.49
CA PRO A 130 35.45 17.95 15.03
C PRO A 130 34.11 17.46 15.60
N PRO A 131 33.14 18.36 15.88
CA PRO A 131 31.86 18.01 16.53
C PRO A 131 31.09 16.91 15.82
N VAL A 132 31.18 16.84 14.48
CA VAL A 132 30.53 15.82 13.67
C VAL A 132 31.05 14.41 14.00
N GLN A 133 32.37 14.25 14.20
CA GLN A 133 32.94 12.95 14.56
C GLN A 133 32.56 12.54 15.99
N ALA A 134 32.59 13.49 16.93
CA ALA A 134 32.15 13.25 18.31
C ALA A 134 30.68 12.81 18.36
N ALA A 135 29.80 13.43 17.57
CA ALA A 135 28.41 13.05 17.45
C ALA A 135 28.23 11.63 16.90
N THR A 136 29.00 11.23 15.88
CA THR A 136 28.91 9.86 15.33
C THR A 136 29.27 8.77 16.34
N VAL A 137 30.26 9.01 17.19
CA VAL A 137 30.65 8.07 18.26
C VAL A 137 29.59 8.02 19.36
N ALA A 138 29.10 9.17 19.80
CA ALA A 138 28.03 9.24 20.80
C ALA A 138 26.76 8.51 20.34
N ILE A 139 26.41 8.59 19.05
CA ILE A 139 25.29 7.86 18.46
C ILE A 139 25.54 6.34 18.45
N ALA A 140 26.79 5.91 18.19
CA ALA A 140 27.17 4.49 18.16
C ALA A 140 27.13 3.83 19.55
N GLU A 141 27.37 4.57 20.63
CA GLU A 141 27.24 4.05 22.00
C GLU A 141 25.78 3.73 22.39
N LEU A 142 24.79 4.30 21.71
CA LEU A 142 23.36 4.07 21.97
C LEU A 142 22.84 2.74 21.38
N ASN A 143 23.72 1.82 20.95
CA ASN A 143 23.38 0.58 20.24
C ASN A 143 22.22 -0.22 20.84
N ALA A 144 22.16 -0.35 22.17
CA ALA A 144 21.06 -1.08 22.84
C ALA A 144 19.70 -0.39 22.67
N LEU A 145 19.66 0.95 22.78
CA LEU A 145 18.42 1.73 22.60
C LEU A 145 17.92 1.67 21.16
N TRP A 146 18.83 1.71 20.18
CA TRP A 146 18.46 1.61 18.76
C TRP A 146 17.81 0.27 18.41
N ILE A 147 18.26 -0.83 19.01
CA ILE A 147 17.65 -2.15 18.85
C ILE A 147 16.23 -2.13 19.39
N TRP A 148 16.02 -1.68 20.63
CA TRP A 148 14.69 -1.60 21.24
C TRP A 148 13.75 -0.68 20.46
N LEU A 149 14.24 0.49 20.03
CA LEU A 149 13.47 1.44 19.25
C LEU A 149 13.04 0.86 17.89
N SER A 150 13.93 0.07 17.27
CA SER A 150 13.65 -0.60 15.99
C SER A 150 12.59 -1.70 16.08
N LEU A 151 12.41 -2.32 17.24
CA LEU A 151 11.33 -3.30 17.47
C LEU A 151 10.04 -2.63 17.94
N ILE A 152 10.12 -1.69 18.89
CA ILE A 152 8.95 -1.13 19.57
C ILE A 152 8.09 -0.29 18.63
N LEU A 153 8.70 0.57 17.80
CA LEU A 153 7.93 1.48 16.94
C LEU A 153 7.14 0.74 15.83
N PRO A 154 7.74 -0.18 15.06
CA PRO A 154 6.98 -1.02 14.13
C PRO A 154 5.97 -1.91 14.87
N GLY A 155 6.32 -2.41 16.06
CA GLY A 155 5.42 -3.19 16.91
C GLY A 155 4.17 -2.41 17.33
N LEU A 156 4.32 -1.15 17.73
CA LEU A 156 3.21 -0.24 18.03
C LEU A 156 2.35 0.03 16.79
N GLY A 157 3.00 0.23 15.63
CA GLY A 157 2.29 0.37 14.35
C GLY A 157 1.46 -0.86 14.00
N LEU A 158 2.01 -2.07 14.22
CA LEU A 158 1.32 -3.34 14.04
C LEU A 158 0.16 -3.51 15.03
N LEU A 159 0.35 -3.14 16.31
CA LEU A 159 -0.72 -3.17 17.31
C LEU A 159 -1.86 -2.23 16.97
N LEU A 160 -1.57 -1.01 16.50
CA LEU A 160 -2.58 -0.06 16.04
C LEU A 160 -3.34 -0.63 14.82
N LEU A 161 -2.63 -1.28 13.89
CA LEU A 161 -3.24 -1.98 12.76
C LEU A 161 -4.15 -3.14 13.21
N ILE A 162 -3.69 -3.99 14.14
CA ILE A 162 -4.48 -5.08 14.71
C ILE A 162 -5.73 -4.51 15.40
N TRP A 163 -5.59 -3.44 16.17
CA TRP A 163 -6.72 -2.76 16.79
C TRP A 163 -7.72 -2.23 15.76
N MET A 164 -7.24 -1.62 14.66
CA MET A 164 -8.09 -1.18 13.55
C MET A 164 -8.80 -2.34 12.85
N LEU A 165 -8.13 -3.49 12.68
CA LEU A 165 -8.71 -4.72 12.14
C LEU A 165 -9.75 -5.34 13.07
N LEU A 166 -9.52 -5.35 14.38
CA LEU A 166 -10.45 -5.86 15.38
C LEU A 166 -11.68 -4.95 15.50
N ALA A 167 -11.49 -3.63 15.48
CA ALA A 167 -12.58 -2.67 15.39
C ALA A 167 -13.44 -2.90 14.13
N ARG A 168 -12.80 -3.17 12.99
CA ARG A 168 -13.50 -3.56 11.74
C ARG A 168 -14.26 -4.88 11.87
N ALA A 169 -13.66 -5.90 12.48
CA ALA A 169 -14.31 -7.20 12.67
C ALA A 169 -15.56 -7.08 13.55
N ARG A 170 -15.51 -6.21 14.56
CA ARG A 170 -16.67 -5.87 15.39
C ARG A 170 -17.77 -5.17 14.60
N ASP A 171 -17.41 -4.31 13.65
CA ASP A 171 -18.37 -3.60 12.79
C ASP A 171 -19.11 -4.49 11.79
N HIS A 172 -18.56 -5.65 11.42
CA HIS A 172 -19.26 -6.64 10.58
C HIS A 172 -20.22 -7.51 11.39
N ARG A 173 -20.04 -7.60 12.71
CA ARG A 173 -20.94 -8.32 13.61
C ARG A 173 -22.08 -7.40 14.01
N VAL A 174 -23.02 -7.19 13.08
CA VAL A 174 -24.28 -6.52 13.39
C VAL A 174 -25.19 -7.53 14.08
N PRO A 175 -25.51 -7.36 15.38
CA PRO A 175 -26.41 -8.27 16.07
C PRO A 175 -27.80 -8.17 15.44
N VAL A 176 -28.39 -9.30 15.06
CA VAL A 176 -29.79 -9.37 14.62
C VAL A 176 -30.65 -9.00 15.83
N THR A 177 -31.13 -7.75 15.86
CA THR A 177 -31.72 -7.15 17.06
C THR A 177 -33.23 -7.38 17.16
N ALA A 178 -33.84 -7.96 16.11
CA ALA A 178 -35.28 -8.14 15.99
C ALA A 178 -35.62 -9.59 15.64
N GLN A 179 -36.81 -10.03 16.05
CA GLN A 179 -37.42 -11.25 15.54
C GLN A 179 -37.59 -11.14 14.01
N ALA A 180 -37.52 -12.28 13.31
CA ALA A 180 -37.73 -12.35 11.87
C ALA A 180 -39.02 -11.59 11.51
N THR A 181 -38.89 -10.52 10.72
CA THR A 181 -40.01 -9.66 10.33
C THR A 181 -40.46 -10.07 8.94
N GLU A 182 -41.77 -10.10 8.69
CA GLU A 182 -42.35 -10.57 7.43
C GLU A 182 -42.37 -9.49 6.33
N THR A 183 -42.14 -8.24 6.71
CA THR A 183 -42.14 -7.08 5.82
C THR A 183 -40.79 -6.34 5.89
N PRO A 184 -40.40 -5.64 4.81
CA PRO A 184 -39.23 -4.77 4.83
C PRO A 184 -39.34 -3.74 5.97
N PRO A 185 -38.33 -3.62 6.83
CA PRO A 185 -38.40 -2.78 8.03
C PRO A 185 -38.47 -1.28 7.73
N SER A 186 -38.05 -0.86 6.53
CA SER A 186 -38.18 0.49 6.03
C SER A 186 -38.40 0.49 4.52
N GLN A 187 -38.92 1.60 4.00
CA GLN A 187 -39.26 1.77 2.57
C GLN A 187 -38.05 2.16 1.70
N ILE A 188 -36.84 1.73 2.08
CA ILE A 188 -35.64 2.03 1.30
C ILE A 188 -35.55 1.10 0.09
N SER A 189 -35.03 1.61 -1.02
CA SER A 189 -34.94 0.83 -2.25
C SER A 189 -34.08 -0.44 -2.07
N PRO A 190 -34.37 -1.53 -2.80
CA PRO A 190 -33.55 -2.75 -2.77
C PRO A 190 -32.07 -2.48 -3.07
N ALA A 191 -31.76 -1.49 -3.92
CA ALA A 191 -30.40 -1.06 -4.21
C ALA A 191 -29.68 -0.52 -2.96
N LEU A 192 -30.37 0.31 -2.16
CA LEU A 192 -29.84 0.84 -0.91
C LEU A 192 -29.67 -0.26 0.14
N VAL A 193 -30.58 -1.24 0.18
CA VAL A 193 -30.45 -2.43 1.04
C VAL A 193 -29.22 -3.24 0.67
N SER A 194 -28.98 -3.47 -0.62
CA SER A 194 -27.78 -4.18 -1.11
C SER A 194 -26.49 -3.46 -0.67
N ILE A 195 -26.43 -2.13 -0.81
CA ILE A 195 -25.27 -1.34 -0.36
C ILE A 195 -25.12 -1.39 1.16
N LEU A 196 -26.23 -1.30 1.89
CA LEU A 196 -26.23 -1.43 3.34
C LEU A 196 -25.72 -2.82 3.76
N TYR A 197 -26.07 -3.87 3.04
CA TYR A 197 -25.62 -5.25 3.29
C TYR A 197 -24.14 -5.46 2.94
N GLU A 198 -23.66 -4.93 1.81
CA GLU A 198 -22.33 -5.23 1.28
C GLU A 198 -21.25 -4.18 1.63
N ASN A 199 -21.64 -2.99 2.09
CA ASN A 199 -20.76 -1.83 2.35
C ASN A 199 -20.03 -1.29 1.10
N LYS A 200 -20.44 -1.75 -0.08
CA LYS A 200 -19.93 -1.40 -1.41
C LYS A 200 -21.10 -1.54 -2.38
N VAL A 201 -20.97 -0.99 -3.57
CA VAL A 201 -21.98 -1.22 -4.60
C VAL A 201 -21.53 -2.34 -5.51
N GLU A 202 -22.24 -3.45 -5.49
CA GLU A 202 -22.00 -4.60 -6.37
C GLU A 202 -23.05 -4.68 -7.50
N PRO A 203 -22.83 -5.53 -8.52
CA PRO A 203 -23.80 -5.78 -9.58
C PRO A 203 -25.22 -6.10 -9.09
N GLU A 204 -25.33 -6.75 -7.93
CA GLU A 204 -26.55 -7.13 -7.25
C GLU A 204 -27.45 -5.93 -6.95
N ALA A 205 -26.88 -4.76 -6.59
CA ALA A 205 -27.66 -3.55 -6.36
C ALA A 205 -28.37 -3.06 -7.63
N ILE A 206 -27.69 -3.14 -8.79
CA ILE A 206 -28.30 -2.77 -10.08
C ILE A 206 -29.32 -3.81 -10.50
N ALA A 207 -29.02 -5.10 -10.36
CA ALA A 207 -29.97 -6.16 -10.68
C ALA A 207 -31.26 -6.05 -9.86
N ALA A 208 -31.15 -5.79 -8.55
CA ALA A 208 -32.29 -5.55 -7.66
C ALA A 208 -33.08 -4.28 -8.07
N THR A 209 -32.38 -3.23 -8.52
CA THR A 209 -33.04 -2.02 -9.06
C THR A 209 -33.84 -2.34 -10.33
N LEU A 210 -33.24 -3.03 -11.29
CA LEU A 210 -33.90 -3.42 -12.55
C LEU A 210 -35.13 -4.28 -12.28
N LEU A 211 -35.01 -5.22 -11.35
CA LEU A 211 -36.10 -6.09 -10.96
C LEU A 211 -37.26 -5.30 -10.31
N SER A 212 -36.94 -4.41 -9.37
CA SER A 212 -37.93 -3.51 -8.76
C SER A 212 -38.60 -2.58 -9.77
N LEU A 213 -37.87 -2.11 -10.79
CA LEU A 213 -38.43 -1.30 -11.87
C LEU A 213 -39.35 -2.12 -12.79
N ALA A 214 -39.03 -3.39 -13.03
CA ALA A 214 -39.84 -4.28 -13.83
C ALA A 214 -41.16 -4.64 -13.13
N GLU A 215 -41.09 -4.95 -11.84
CA GLU A 215 -42.25 -5.22 -10.99
C GLU A 215 -43.20 -4.02 -10.91
N ARG A 216 -42.66 -2.80 -10.78
CA ARG A 216 -43.45 -1.54 -10.83
C ARG A 216 -43.92 -1.16 -12.25
N GLY A 217 -43.66 -2.01 -13.24
CA GLY A 217 -44.12 -1.84 -14.62
C GLY A 217 -43.47 -0.69 -15.39
N PHE A 218 -42.22 -0.33 -15.06
CA PHE A 218 -41.47 0.66 -15.84
C PHE A 218 -40.71 0.03 -17.02
N ILE A 219 -40.28 -1.22 -16.86
CA ILE A 219 -39.48 -1.94 -17.85
C ILE A 219 -39.93 -3.38 -18.01
N SER A 220 -39.66 -3.95 -19.18
CA SER A 220 -39.73 -5.39 -19.44
C SER A 220 -38.35 -5.95 -19.78
N ILE A 221 -38.06 -7.15 -19.31
CA ILE A 221 -36.78 -7.84 -19.42
C ILE A 221 -36.92 -9.04 -20.34
N PHE A 222 -36.11 -9.08 -21.39
CA PHE A 222 -36.07 -10.17 -22.36
C PHE A 222 -34.73 -10.92 -22.25
N ASN A 223 -34.78 -12.14 -21.75
CA ASN A 223 -33.66 -13.06 -21.69
C ASN A 223 -33.53 -13.85 -23.02
N LYS A 224 -32.39 -13.69 -23.70
CA LYS A 224 -32.04 -14.42 -24.94
C LYS A 224 -30.84 -15.37 -24.72
N GLY A 225 -30.76 -15.99 -23.55
CA GLY A 225 -29.70 -16.92 -23.18
C GLY A 225 -28.45 -16.18 -22.71
N ASN A 226 -27.56 -15.80 -23.64
CA ASN A 226 -26.30 -15.14 -23.29
C ASN A 226 -26.42 -13.60 -23.21
N ASN A 227 -27.61 -13.03 -23.39
CA ASN A 227 -27.81 -11.57 -23.42
C ASN A 227 -29.20 -11.17 -22.94
N PHE A 228 -29.29 -9.94 -22.41
CA PHE A 228 -30.54 -9.31 -21.99
C PHE A 228 -30.89 -8.11 -22.89
N ILE A 229 -32.19 -7.95 -23.16
CA ILE A 229 -32.75 -6.77 -23.82
C ILE A 229 -33.79 -6.17 -22.87
N PHE A 230 -33.83 -4.85 -22.78
CA PHE A 230 -34.79 -4.12 -21.95
C PHE A 230 -35.74 -3.32 -22.86
N ALA A 231 -37.03 -3.32 -22.53
CA ALA A 231 -38.04 -2.49 -23.17
C ALA A 231 -38.67 -1.54 -22.15
N LYS A 232 -39.12 -0.37 -22.61
CA LYS A 232 -39.78 0.64 -21.78
C LYS A 232 -41.30 0.42 -21.83
N GLU A 233 -41.95 0.32 -20.67
CA GLU A 233 -43.40 0.08 -20.58
C GLU A 233 -44.20 1.36 -20.29
N LYS A 234 -43.55 2.39 -19.73
CA LYS A 234 -44.17 3.69 -19.41
C LYS A 234 -43.47 4.83 -20.15
N GLU A 235 -44.22 5.80 -20.66
CA GLU A 235 -43.61 7.01 -21.21
C GLU A 235 -43.05 7.93 -20.12
N LEU A 236 -41.73 7.86 -19.95
CA LEU A 236 -40.95 8.66 -19.01
C LEU A 236 -40.19 9.78 -19.72
N ASN A 237 -40.12 10.95 -19.10
CA ASN A 237 -39.27 12.04 -19.56
C ASN A 237 -37.81 11.81 -19.09
N LEU A 238 -37.02 11.18 -19.95
CA LEU A 238 -35.61 10.85 -19.71
C LEU A 238 -34.63 11.84 -20.36
N ALA A 239 -35.15 12.85 -21.08
CA ALA A 239 -34.36 13.77 -21.90
C ALA A 239 -33.75 14.93 -21.11
N THR A 240 -33.93 14.99 -19.79
CA THR A 240 -33.39 16.07 -18.96
C THR A 240 -31.85 16.04 -18.98
N PRO A 241 -31.17 17.17 -19.27
CA PRO A 241 -29.71 17.24 -19.36
C PRO A 241 -28.99 16.73 -18.12
N ALA A 242 -29.51 16.97 -16.91
CA ALA A 242 -28.89 16.50 -15.66
C ALA A 242 -28.85 14.97 -15.55
N PHE A 243 -29.94 14.29 -15.95
CA PHE A 243 -29.98 12.82 -15.99
C PHE A 243 -29.10 12.26 -17.13
N ALA A 244 -29.06 12.95 -18.28
CA ALA A 244 -28.27 12.56 -19.44
C ALA A 244 -26.75 12.69 -19.23
N LEU A 245 -26.29 13.75 -18.56
CA LEU A 245 -24.88 14.03 -18.27
C LEU A 245 -24.35 13.25 -17.07
N GLY A 246 -25.21 12.92 -16.09
CA GLY A 246 -24.79 12.28 -14.84
C GLY A 246 -24.15 13.29 -13.88
N LEU A 247 -24.24 12.99 -12.58
CA LEU A 247 -23.94 13.86 -11.43
C LEU A 247 -22.48 14.30 -11.25
N HIS A 248 -21.58 14.07 -12.22
CA HIS A 248 -20.18 14.39 -12.01
C HIS A 248 -19.89 15.91 -12.02
N GLU A 249 -20.87 16.73 -12.44
CA GLU A 249 -20.76 18.21 -12.49
C GLU A 249 -21.98 18.97 -11.92
N VAL A 250 -23.14 18.34 -11.69
CA VAL A 250 -24.37 19.05 -11.29
C VAL A 250 -25.10 18.26 -10.20
N ALA A 251 -25.27 18.84 -9.02
CA ALA A 251 -26.22 18.33 -8.03
C ALA A 251 -27.63 18.44 -8.61
N LEU A 252 -28.42 17.36 -8.55
CA LEU A 252 -29.82 17.39 -8.99
C LEU A 252 -30.54 18.58 -8.33
N THR A 253 -31.19 19.39 -9.15
CA THR A 253 -31.99 20.51 -8.66
C THR A 253 -33.22 19.97 -7.92
N PRO A 254 -33.78 20.73 -6.95
CA PRO A 254 -35.00 20.33 -6.25
C PRO A 254 -36.15 19.99 -7.21
N ASP A 255 -36.25 20.70 -8.34
CA ASP A 255 -37.25 20.45 -9.37
C ASP A 255 -37.04 19.09 -10.06
N GLU A 256 -35.81 18.69 -10.33
CA GLU A 256 -35.48 17.40 -10.96
C GLU A 256 -35.78 16.21 -10.03
N ILE A 257 -35.52 16.38 -8.73
CA ILE A 257 -35.88 15.40 -7.71
C ILE A 257 -37.41 15.26 -7.67
N ALA A 258 -38.13 16.39 -7.63
CA ALA A 258 -39.59 16.39 -7.63
C ALA A 258 -40.19 15.75 -8.90
N ILE A 259 -39.55 15.90 -10.07
CA ILE A 259 -40.00 15.23 -11.30
C ILE A 259 -39.84 13.71 -11.17
N ALA A 260 -38.72 13.22 -10.63
CA ALA A 260 -38.52 11.79 -10.43
C ALA A 260 -39.55 11.21 -9.44
N GLU A 261 -39.76 11.89 -8.32
CA GLU A 261 -40.73 11.48 -7.29
C GLU A 261 -42.17 11.46 -7.81
N ARG A 262 -42.57 12.45 -8.64
CA ARG A 262 -43.90 12.46 -9.30
C ARG A 262 -44.12 11.28 -10.23
N GLU A 263 -43.06 10.78 -10.85
CA GLU A 263 -43.09 9.59 -11.71
C GLU A 263 -42.97 8.28 -10.91
N GLY A 264 -42.85 8.34 -9.57
CA GLY A 264 -42.69 7.17 -8.70
C GLY A 264 -41.30 6.53 -8.79
N LEU A 265 -40.29 7.31 -9.18
CA LEU A 265 -38.91 6.87 -9.37
C LEU A 265 -37.98 7.59 -8.41
N ALA A 266 -37.03 6.86 -7.81
CA ALA A 266 -35.93 7.50 -7.12
C ALA A 266 -34.98 8.15 -8.15
N PRO A 267 -34.26 9.24 -7.80
CA PRO A 267 -33.44 9.94 -8.79
C PRO A 267 -32.34 9.07 -9.42
N PHE A 268 -31.75 8.13 -8.67
CA PHE A 268 -30.79 7.18 -9.23
C PHE A 268 -31.43 6.19 -10.22
N GLU A 269 -32.69 5.81 -10.01
CA GLU A 269 -33.44 4.92 -10.92
C GLU A 269 -33.70 5.63 -12.24
N LYS A 270 -34.05 6.92 -12.18
CA LYS A 270 -34.21 7.76 -13.37
C LYS A 270 -32.90 7.98 -14.12
N ILE A 271 -31.78 8.13 -13.40
CA ILE A 271 -30.44 8.14 -14.02
C ILE A 271 -30.17 6.81 -14.71
N LEU A 272 -30.42 5.69 -14.05
CA LEU A 272 -30.23 4.35 -14.62
C LEU A 272 -31.08 4.16 -15.89
N LEU A 273 -32.36 4.53 -15.85
CA LEU A 273 -33.28 4.47 -16.99
C LEU A 273 -32.85 5.37 -18.16
N SER A 274 -32.38 6.59 -17.89
CA SER A 274 -31.89 7.49 -18.95
C SER A 274 -30.64 6.95 -19.67
N LYS A 275 -29.89 6.05 -19.00
CA LYS A 275 -28.73 5.36 -19.58
C LYS A 275 -29.14 4.11 -20.35
N LEU A 276 -30.14 3.39 -19.86
CA LEU A 276 -30.72 2.22 -20.52
C LEU A 276 -31.48 2.61 -21.80
N PHE A 277 -32.23 3.71 -21.76
CA PHE A 277 -33.10 4.15 -22.85
C PHE A 277 -32.72 5.57 -23.30
N VAL A 278 -32.00 5.68 -24.42
CA VAL A 278 -31.75 6.98 -25.06
C VAL A 278 -33.04 7.45 -25.73
N SER A 279 -33.43 8.70 -25.47
CA SER A 279 -34.61 9.39 -25.97
C SER A 279 -34.77 9.27 -27.49
N SER A 280 -35.52 8.25 -27.96
CA SER A 280 -36.25 8.19 -29.25
C SER A 280 -36.54 6.77 -29.78
N ARG A 281 -36.15 5.67 -29.11
CA ARG A 281 -36.54 4.32 -29.57
C ARG A 281 -37.16 3.46 -28.45
N PRO A 282 -38.36 2.89 -28.67
CA PRO A 282 -39.02 1.99 -27.70
C PRO A 282 -38.36 0.61 -27.61
N ILE A 283 -37.49 0.25 -28.55
CA ILE A 283 -36.79 -1.04 -28.60
C ILE A 283 -35.30 -0.80 -28.81
N ALA A 284 -34.47 -1.20 -27.85
CA ALA A 284 -33.03 -1.26 -28.02
C ALA A 284 -32.68 -2.61 -28.68
N SER A 285 -32.25 -2.60 -29.95
CA SER A 285 -31.85 -3.82 -30.68
C SER A 285 -30.61 -4.49 -30.05
N LYS A 286 -30.40 -5.78 -30.30
CA LYS A 286 -29.31 -6.61 -29.74
C LYS A 286 -27.92 -6.01 -29.96
N GLU A 287 -27.67 -5.43 -31.13
CA GLU A 287 -26.41 -4.75 -31.47
C GLU A 287 -26.32 -3.36 -30.80
N ASP A 288 -27.43 -2.62 -30.69
CA ASP A 288 -27.50 -1.32 -30.02
C ASP A 288 -27.31 -1.46 -28.50
N VAL A 289 -27.90 -2.48 -27.87
CA VAL A 289 -27.73 -2.80 -26.45
C VAL A 289 -26.30 -3.24 -26.19
N LYS A 290 -25.75 -4.21 -26.93
CA LYS A 290 -24.36 -4.66 -26.70
C LYS A 290 -23.34 -3.55 -26.86
N VAL A 291 -23.40 -2.77 -27.95
CA VAL A 291 -22.44 -1.70 -28.21
C VAL A 291 -22.58 -0.56 -27.18
N ARG A 292 -23.79 -0.26 -26.71
CA ARG A 292 -24.10 0.83 -25.77
C ARG A 292 -24.01 0.44 -24.30
N ILE A 293 -24.22 -0.82 -23.92
CA ILE A 293 -23.91 -1.34 -22.59
C ILE A 293 -22.40 -1.44 -22.42
N ALA A 294 -21.68 -1.92 -23.45
CA ALA A 294 -20.22 -1.99 -23.45
C ALA A 294 -19.50 -0.63 -23.55
N HIS A 295 -20.12 0.42 -24.12
CA HIS A 295 -19.50 1.77 -24.24
C HIS A 295 -20.22 2.89 -23.48
N GLY A 296 -21.47 2.72 -23.02
CA GLY A 296 -22.35 3.83 -22.61
C GLY A 296 -23.05 3.68 -21.25
N ILE A 297 -23.44 2.46 -20.81
CA ILE A 297 -24.01 2.29 -19.46
C ILE A 297 -22.94 2.57 -18.41
N PHE A 298 -21.71 2.08 -18.59
CA PHE A 298 -20.69 2.11 -17.54
C PHE A 298 -19.49 3.01 -17.88
N SER A 299 -19.78 4.26 -18.29
CA SER A 299 -18.78 5.33 -18.32
C SER A 299 -18.57 5.94 -16.92
N LYS A 300 -17.79 7.03 -16.80
CA LYS A 300 -17.69 7.90 -15.60
C LYS A 300 -19.05 8.24 -14.94
N LYS A 301 -20.17 8.05 -15.64
CA LYS A 301 -21.55 8.29 -15.19
C LYS A 301 -22.14 7.23 -14.24
N VAL A 302 -21.61 5.99 -14.20
CA VAL A 302 -22.05 5.01 -13.16
C VAL A 302 -21.40 5.27 -11.82
N ALA A 303 -20.19 5.84 -11.80
CA ALA A 303 -19.63 6.42 -10.57
C ALA A 303 -20.59 7.46 -9.97
N ALA A 304 -21.31 8.23 -10.79
CA ALA A 304 -22.34 9.16 -10.33
C ALA A 304 -23.58 8.46 -9.74
N ILE A 305 -24.03 7.31 -10.26
CA ILE A 305 -25.11 6.50 -9.66
C ILE A 305 -24.66 5.98 -8.29
N TYR A 306 -23.41 5.52 -8.19
CA TYR A 306 -22.83 5.05 -6.93
C TYR A 306 -22.65 6.16 -5.92
N GLU A 307 -22.14 7.30 -6.35
CA GLU A 307 -22.00 8.47 -5.51
C GLU A 307 -23.37 8.95 -5.02
N TYR A 308 -24.40 8.93 -5.87
CA TYR A 308 -25.76 9.22 -5.44
C TYR A 308 -26.27 8.22 -4.41
N LEU A 309 -26.17 6.91 -4.67
CA LEU A 309 -26.63 5.89 -3.74
C LEU A 309 -25.91 6.00 -2.39
N PHE A 310 -24.61 6.27 -2.39
CA PHE A 310 -23.85 6.51 -1.16
C PHE A 310 -24.24 7.83 -0.48
N GLN A 311 -24.47 8.90 -1.24
CA GLN A 311 -24.92 10.18 -0.71
C GLN A 311 -26.31 10.05 -0.10
N ASP A 312 -27.23 9.35 -0.75
CA ASP A 312 -28.59 9.10 -0.30
C ASP A 312 -28.58 8.23 0.97
N ALA A 313 -27.82 7.14 0.98
CA ALA A 313 -27.62 6.33 2.17
C ALA A 313 -26.92 7.10 3.31
N SER A 314 -26.07 8.07 2.98
CA SER A 314 -25.44 8.99 3.96
C SER A 314 -26.42 10.04 4.48
N ARG A 315 -27.32 10.58 3.63
CA ARG A 315 -28.40 11.51 4.00
C ARG A 315 -29.40 10.86 4.95
N LEU A 316 -29.73 9.60 4.70
CA LEU A 316 -30.52 8.75 5.59
C LEU A 316 -29.77 8.40 6.89
N GLY A 317 -28.51 8.81 7.01
CA GLY A 317 -27.70 8.62 8.21
C GLY A 317 -27.15 7.21 8.38
N TYR A 318 -27.26 6.32 7.38
CA TYR A 318 -26.79 4.93 7.49
C TYR A 318 -25.29 4.79 7.28
N PHE A 319 -24.67 5.73 6.56
CA PHE A 319 -23.23 5.79 6.36
C PHE A 319 -22.66 7.08 6.94
N VAL A 320 -21.42 6.99 7.44
CA VAL A 320 -20.70 8.16 7.94
C VAL A 320 -20.42 9.10 6.76
N PRO A 321 -20.73 10.41 6.88
CA PRO A 321 -20.49 11.37 5.80
C PRO A 321 -19.03 11.32 5.32
N HIS A 322 -18.81 11.43 4.00
CA HIS A 322 -17.48 11.52 3.38
C HIS A 322 -16.58 10.27 3.55
N ALA A 323 -17.18 9.09 3.46
CA ALA A 323 -16.50 7.79 3.39
C ALA A 323 -15.28 7.75 2.45
N ALA A 324 -15.48 8.19 1.21
CA ALA A 324 -14.45 8.22 0.17
C ALA A 324 -13.26 9.11 0.56
N THR A 325 -13.53 10.24 1.23
CA THR A 325 -12.49 11.14 1.73
C THR A 325 -11.70 10.51 2.88
N ARG A 326 -12.35 9.69 3.72
CA ARG A 326 -11.69 8.96 4.80
C ARG A 326 -10.75 7.87 4.25
N HIS A 327 -11.19 7.08 3.28
CA HIS A 327 -10.31 6.10 2.61
C HIS A 327 -9.12 6.79 1.93
N ARG A 328 -9.37 7.91 1.23
CA ARG A 328 -8.30 8.71 0.60
C ARG A 328 -7.29 9.23 1.62
N LYS A 329 -7.74 9.69 2.80
CA LYS A 329 -6.83 10.14 3.88
C LYS A 329 -5.91 9.01 4.35
N TYR A 330 -6.44 7.81 4.57
CA TYR A 330 -5.61 6.65 4.96
C TYR A 330 -4.66 6.20 3.84
N LEU A 331 -5.10 6.22 2.57
CA LEU A 331 -4.24 5.91 1.43
C LEU A 331 -3.12 6.93 1.28
N VAL A 332 -3.43 8.23 1.34
CA VAL A 332 -2.42 9.31 1.26
C VAL A 332 -1.45 9.21 2.44
N ALA A 333 -1.94 9.00 3.66
CA ALA A 333 -1.10 8.82 4.83
C ALA A 333 -0.19 7.58 4.69
N GLY A 334 -0.72 6.46 4.20
CA GLY A 334 0.05 5.24 3.96
C GLY A 334 1.14 5.43 2.90
N TRP A 335 0.83 6.09 1.78
CA TRP A 335 1.82 6.39 0.74
C TRP A 335 2.88 7.39 1.18
N LEU A 336 2.49 8.43 1.92
CA LEU A 336 3.45 9.37 2.51
C LEU A 336 4.38 8.67 3.50
N LEU A 337 3.83 7.81 4.38
CA LEU A 337 4.62 7.02 5.31
C LEU A 337 5.58 6.08 4.59
N PHE A 338 5.12 5.41 3.53
CA PHE A 338 5.95 4.54 2.69
C PHE A 338 7.11 5.34 2.08
N LEU A 339 6.82 6.48 1.46
CA LEU A 339 7.84 7.32 0.83
C LEU A 339 8.88 7.83 1.84
N VAL A 340 8.43 8.33 2.98
CA VAL A 340 9.33 8.77 4.07
C VAL A 340 10.17 7.61 4.59
N ALA A 341 9.57 6.44 4.78
CA ALA A 341 10.27 5.27 5.29
C ALA A 341 11.30 4.72 4.30
N SER A 342 10.98 4.71 3.00
CA SER A 342 11.92 4.32 1.94
C SER A 342 13.09 5.28 1.81
N LEU A 343 12.84 6.60 1.86
CA LEU A 343 13.92 7.60 1.85
C LEU A 343 14.81 7.48 3.09
N GLY A 344 14.20 7.29 4.26
CA GLY A 344 14.90 7.05 5.51
C GLY A 344 15.77 5.79 5.49
N PHE A 345 15.26 4.70 4.90
CA PHE A 345 16.02 3.45 4.70
C PHE A 345 17.26 3.68 3.83
N VAL A 346 17.09 4.34 2.67
CA VAL A 346 18.20 4.61 1.73
C VAL A 346 19.24 5.53 2.36
N ALA A 347 18.82 6.64 2.98
CA ALA A 347 19.72 7.56 3.65
C ALA A 347 20.47 6.85 4.79
N GLY A 348 19.74 6.11 5.63
CA GLY A 348 20.32 5.36 6.74
C GLY A 348 21.33 4.31 6.29
N ALA A 349 21.11 3.67 5.13
CA ALA A 349 22.04 2.67 4.60
C ALA A 349 23.40 3.26 4.26
N VAL A 350 23.47 4.56 3.94
CA VAL A 350 24.71 5.26 3.61
C VAL A 350 25.33 5.93 4.84
N THR A 351 24.51 6.51 5.73
CA THR A 351 25.00 7.40 6.79
C THR A 351 25.11 6.77 8.17
N LEU A 352 24.41 5.67 8.45
CA LEU A 352 24.40 5.07 9.78
C LEU A 352 25.68 4.27 10.06
N PRO A 353 26.20 4.31 11.30
CA PRO A 353 27.35 3.51 11.70
C PRO A 353 27.01 2.01 11.71
N ASP A 354 28.03 1.18 11.46
CA ASP A 354 27.91 -0.27 11.59
C ASP A 354 27.97 -0.69 13.07
N PRO A 355 27.18 -1.70 13.48
CA PRO A 355 26.12 -2.38 12.72
C PRO A 355 24.84 -1.53 12.59
N LYS A 356 24.28 -1.49 11.37
CA LYS A 356 23.14 -0.63 10.99
C LYS A 356 21.77 -1.15 11.47
N TYR A 357 21.62 -1.49 12.76
CA TYR A 357 20.37 -2.04 13.30
C TYR A 357 19.15 -1.14 13.10
N PHE A 358 19.35 0.17 13.05
CA PHE A 358 18.27 1.13 12.82
C PHE A 358 17.65 1.03 11.41
N LEU A 359 18.25 0.29 10.47
CA LEU A 359 17.58 -0.05 9.20
C LEU A 359 16.34 -0.93 9.41
N LEU A 360 16.30 -1.74 10.47
CA LEU A 360 15.14 -2.57 10.82
C LEU A 360 13.91 -1.71 11.16
N PHE A 361 14.12 -0.54 11.78
CA PHE A 361 13.05 0.43 12.04
C PHE A 361 12.39 0.88 10.74
N TRP A 362 13.19 1.31 9.77
CA TRP A 362 12.71 1.76 8.47
C TRP A 362 12.04 0.62 7.68
N ALA A 363 12.61 -0.58 7.70
CA ALA A 363 12.00 -1.76 7.09
C ALA A 363 10.65 -2.11 7.73
N GLY A 364 10.55 -2.02 9.06
CA GLY A 364 9.30 -2.22 9.79
C GLY A 364 8.24 -1.18 9.42
N LEU A 365 8.61 0.10 9.30
CA LEU A 365 7.71 1.16 8.85
C LEU A 365 7.21 0.96 7.42
N ILE A 366 8.06 0.47 6.51
CA ILE A 366 7.65 0.10 5.16
C ILE A 366 6.58 -0.99 5.19
N GLY A 367 6.77 -2.02 6.03
CA GLY A 367 5.78 -3.08 6.24
C GLY A 367 4.46 -2.56 6.78
N VAL A 368 4.49 -1.68 7.79
CA VAL A 368 3.29 -1.03 8.35
C VAL A 368 2.58 -0.17 7.29
N ALA A 369 3.33 0.63 6.52
CA ALA A 369 2.78 1.48 5.47
C ALA A 369 2.08 0.66 4.37
N TYR A 370 2.71 -0.44 3.94
CA TYR A 370 2.11 -1.38 2.98
C TYR A 370 0.80 -1.96 3.51
N LEU A 371 0.77 -2.40 4.77
CA LEU A 371 -0.44 -2.92 5.40
C LEU A 371 -1.54 -1.86 5.51
N ILE A 372 -1.20 -0.60 5.86
CA ILE A 372 -2.16 0.51 5.87
C ILE A 372 -2.79 0.68 4.48
N VAL A 373 -1.98 0.77 3.42
CA VAL A 373 -2.48 0.94 2.05
C VAL A 373 -3.35 -0.24 1.62
N ARG A 374 -2.94 -1.48 1.95
CA ARG A 374 -3.68 -2.69 1.61
C ARG A 374 -5.01 -2.81 2.36
N LEU A 375 -5.07 -2.33 3.60
CA LEU A 375 -6.24 -2.46 4.48
C LEU A 375 -7.17 -1.24 4.47
N ALA A 376 -6.68 -0.07 4.01
CA ALA A 376 -7.45 1.17 3.94
C ALA A 376 -8.79 1.06 3.17
N PRO A 377 -8.91 0.32 2.05
CA PRO A 377 -10.18 0.16 1.34
C PRO A 377 -11.27 -0.54 2.16
N TYR A 378 -10.88 -1.21 3.25
CA TYR A 378 -11.80 -2.02 4.02
C TYR A 378 -12.22 -1.41 5.36
N VAL A 379 -11.83 -0.17 5.64
CA VAL A 379 -12.26 0.56 6.84
C VAL A 379 -13.80 0.72 6.79
N PRO A 380 -14.52 0.37 7.87
CA PRO A 380 -15.98 0.38 7.87
C PRO A 380 -16.55 1.80 7.73
N VAL A 381 -17.63 1.90 6.96
CA VAL A 381 -18.27 3.17 6.60
C VAL A 381 -19.64 3.36 7.25
N ARG A 382 -20.26 2.28 7.76
CA ARG A 382 -21.60 2.33 8.36
C ARG A 382 -21.61 3.13 9.66
N SER A 383 -22.62 3.96 9.83
CA SER A 383 -22.90 4.65 11.09
C SER A 383 -23.56 3.68 12.10
N GLN A 384 -23.76 4.13 13.34
CA GLN A 384 -24.54 3.36 14.31
C GLN A 384 -25.99 3.14 13.84
N ALA A 385 -26.63 4.15 13.25
CA ALA A 385 -27.98 4.03 12.68
C ALA A 385 -28.01 3.02 11.52
N GLY A 386 -26.99 3.02 10.66
CA GLY A 386 -26.87 2.03 9.58
C GLY A 386 -26.68 0.61 10.09
N ARG A 387 -25.94 0.41 11.19
CA ARG A 387 -25.84 -0.91 11.84
C ARG A 387 -27.19 -1.37 12.40
N THR A 388 -27.94 -0.49 13.06
CA THR A 388 -29.28 -0.84 13.55
C THR A 388 -30.23 -1.21 12.40
N GLU A 389 -30.22 -0.43 11.33
CA GLU A 389 -31.08 -0.68 10.17
C GLU A 389 -30.68 -1.98 9.45
N LEU A 390 -29.37 -2.22 9.28
CA LEU A 390 -28.87 -3.49 8.77
C LEU A 390 -29.32 -4.65 9.66
N GLY A 391 -29.30 -4.50 10.98
CA GLY A 391 -29.78 -5.52 11.91
C GLY A 391 -31.25 -5.90 11.70
N ARG A 392 -32.10 -4.93 11.36
CA ARG A 392 -33.51 -5.17 10.99
C ARG A 392 -33.63 -5.86 9.64
N PHE A 393 -32.86 -5.43 8.63
CA PHE A 393 -32.83 -6.10 7.33
C PHE A 393 -32.25 -7.51 7.39
N LEU A 394 -31.34 -7.81 8.33
CA LEU A 394 -30.87 -9.17 8.59
C LEU A 394 -31.95 -10.03 9.22
N ALA A 395 -32.84 -9.46 10.06
CA ALA A 395 -34.01 -10.17 10.56
C ALA A 395 -35.00 -10.46 9.41
N PHE A 396 -35.25 -9.49 8.52
CA PHE A 396 -36.04 -9.70 7.30
C PHE A 396 -35.38 -10.73 6.37
N ARG A 397 -34.05 -10.71 6.20
CA ARG A 397 -33.31 -11.74 5.46
C ARG A 397 -33.49 -13.13 6.09
N SER A 398 -33.47 -13.23 7.42
CA SER A 398 -33.71 -14.49 8.11
C SER A 398 -35.12 -15.02 7.88
N TRP A 399 -36.09 -14.10 7.78
CA TRP A 399 -37.43 -14.44 7.33
C TRP A 399 -37.39 -14.95 5.90
N LEU A 400 -36.83 -14.22 4.93
CA LEU A 400 -36.73 -14.65 3.52
C LEU A 400 -35.99 -15.98 3.33
N ALA A 401 -35.01 -16.28 4.18
CA ALA A 401 -34.20 -17.48 4.11
C ALA A 401 -34.86 -18.74 4.68
N ASP A 402 -36.02 -18.60 5.33
CA ASP A 402 -36.84 -19.74 5.77
C ASP A 402 -37.50 -20.39 4.55
N GLU A 403 -37.14 -21.63 4.23
CA GLU A 403 -37.68 -22.34 3.06
C GLU A 403 -39.05 -22.98 3.34
N SER A 404 -39.56 -22.86 4.57
CA SER A 404 -40.83 -23.48 4.98
C SER A 404 -42.02 -22.77 4.30
N PRO A 405 -42.86 -23.47 3.52
CA PRO A 405 -44.07 -22.89 2.95
C PRO A 405 -45.01 -22.38 4.05
N ARG A 406 -45.58 -21.18 3.88
CA ARG A 406 -46.54 -20.62 4.84
C ARG A 406 -47.95 -20.58 4.26
N PRO A 407 -48.98 -20.83 5.08
CA PRO A 407 -50.37 -20.68 4.63
C PRO A 407 -50.63 -19.23 4.18
N GLY A 408 -51.05 -19.06 2.93
CA GLY A 408 -51.34 -17.73 2.36
C GLY A 408 -50.23 -17.12 1.49
N ASP A 409 -49.05 -17.74 1.44
CA ASP A 409 -47.96 -17.33 0.53
C ASP A 409 -48.34 -17.68 -0.92
N GLY A 410 -48.87 -16.71 -1.66
CA GLY A 410 -49.08 -16.81 -3.11
C GLY A 410 -47.79 -16.52 -3.89
N VAL A 411 -47.70 -17.00 -5.13
CA VAL A 411 -46.54 -16.70 -6.01
C VAL A 411 -46.39 -15.19 -6.28
N ASP A 412 -47.44 -14.40 -6.10
CA ASP A 412 -47.35 -12.94 -6.16
C ASP A 412 -46.41 -12.37 -5.08
N ALA A 413 -46.51 -12.88 -3.84
CA ALA A 413 -45.62 -12.47 -2.75
C ALA A 413 -44.15 -12.79 -3.06
N PHE A 414 -43.89 -13.87 -3.80
CA PHE A 414 -42.54 -14.18 -4.29
C PHE A 414 -41.98 -13.03 -5.13
N PHE A 415 -42.77 -12.48 -6.06
CA PHE A 415 -42.34 -11.38 -6.93
C PHE A 415 -42.19 -10.07 -6.15
N ASP A 416 -43.10 -9.77 -5.22
CA ASP A 416 -43.07 -8.54 -4.40
C ASP A 416 -41.77 -8.38 -3.61
N TYR A 417 -41.23 -9.49 -3.09
CA TYR A 417 -40.00 -9.48 -2.28
C TYR A 417 -38.76 -9.96 -3.03
N LEU A 418 -38.87 -10.38 -4.29
CA LEU A 418 -37.72 -10.83 -5.06
C LEU A 418 -36.62 -9.76 -5.20
N PRO A 419 -36.91 -8.47 -5.43
CA PRO A 419 -35.87 -7.43 -5.44
C PRO A 419 -35.06 -7.38 -4.13
N TYR A 420 -35.74 -7.51 -2.99
CA TYR A 420 -35.09 -7.49 -1.68
C TYR A 420 -34.34 -8.79 -1.38
N ALA A 421 -34.90 -9.94 -1.77
CA ALA A 421 -34.23 -11.23 -1.66
C ALA A 421 -32.92 -11.24 -2.46
N TRP A 422 -32.92 -10.65 -3.65
CA TRP A 422 -31.73 -10.46 -4.46
C TRP A 422 -30.71 -9.52 -3.79
N ALA A 423 -31.17 -8.38 -3.30
CA ALA A 423 -30.32 -7.41 -2.61
C ALA A 423 -29.66 -7.98 -1.35
N LEU A 424 -30.33 -8.90 -0.65
CA LEU A 424 -29.87 -9.53 0.58
C LEU A 424 -29.20 -10.90 0.37
N ARG A 425 -29.02 -11.33 -0.89
CA ARG A 425 -28.47 -12.65 -1.25
C ARG A 425 -29.20 -13.80 -0.56
N ALA A 426 -30.53 -13.80 -0.71
CA ALA A 426 -31.47 -14.78 -0.17
C ALA A 426 -32.45 -15.30 -1.23
N GLU A 427 -32.21 -15.01 -2.52
CA GLU A 427 -33.07 -15.37 -3.65
C GLU A 427 -33.27 -16.87 -3.83
N GLY A 428 -32.24 -17.68 -3.55
CA GLY A 428 -32.32 -19.15 -3.64
C GLY A 428 -33.27 -19.75 -2.61
N PRO A 429 -33.02 -19.58 -1.30
CA PRO A 429 -33.93 -20.01 -0.23
C PRO A 429 -35.33 -19.39 -0.38
N TRP A 430 -35.42 -18.12 -0.78
CA TRP A 430 -36.70 -17.46 -1.04
C TRP A 430 -37.49 -18.17 -2.13
N ALA A 431 -36.87 -18.50 -3.26
CA ALA A 431 -37.52 -19.26 -4.32
C ALA A 431 -37.93 -20.68 -3.89
N ALA A 432 -37.09 -21.35 -3.08
CA ALA A 432 -37.35 -22.70 -2.58
C ALA A 432 -38.63 -22.79 -1.74
N ARG A 433 -38.99 -21.73 -1.03
CA ARG A 433 -40.26 -21.64 -0.28
C ARG A 433 -41.50 -21.88 -1.16
N PHE A 434 -41.45 -21.43 -2.41
CA PHE A 434 -42.58 -21.48 -3.34
C PHE A 434 -42.52 -22.68 -4.30
N LYS A 435 -41.70 -23.71 -4.00
CA LYS A 435 -41.53 -24.87 -4.88
C LYS A 435 -42.84 -25.62 -5.20
N ASP A 436 -43.79 -25.62 -4.28
CA ASP A 436 -45.07 -26.31 -4.40
C ASP A 436 -46.20 -25.38 -4.87
N ALA A 437 -45.90 -24.08 -5.06
CA ALA A 437 -46.87 -23.10 -5.51
C ALA A 437 -47.02 -23.12 -7.04
N VAL A 438 -48.22 -22.78 -7.52
CA VAL A 438 -48.50 -22.74 -8.97
C VAL A 438 -47.77 -21.56 -9.61
N PHE A 439 -46.61 -21.85 -10.20
CA PHE A 439 -45.79 -20.84 -10.85
C PHE A 439 -46.51 -20.24 -12.07
N HIS A 440 -46.56 -18.92 -12.11
CA HIS A 440 -46.89 -18.17 -13.31
C HIS A 440 -45.75 -17.20 -13.60
N ARG A 441 -45.43 -17.04 -14.88
CA ARG A 441 -44.36 -16.12 -15.31
C ARG A 441 -44.86 -14.68 -15.15
N PRO A 442 -44.04 -13.76 -14.61
CA PRO A 442 -44.45 -12.38 -14.50
C PRO A 442 -44.49 -11.73 -15.89
N HIS A 443 -45.46 -10.82 -16.09
CA HIS A 443 -45.70 -10.19 -17.40
C HIS A 443 -44.51 -9.38 -17.93
N TRP A 444 -43.66 -8.88 -17.03
CA TRP A 444 -42.47 -8.11 -17.38
C TRP A 444 -41.26 -8.97 -17.76
N TYR A 445 -41.32 -10.31 -17.67
CA TYR A 445 -40.20 -11.20 -18.00
C TYR A 445 -40.49 -12.10 -19.19
N TYR A 446 -39.59 -12.07 -20.17
CA TYR A 446 -39.69 -12.86 -21.39
C TYR A 446 -38.43 -13.69 -21.58
N THR A 447 -38.58 -15.00 -21.72
CA THR A 447 -37.47 -15.92 -22.00
C THR A 447 -37.93 -16.96 -23.01
N ASN A 448 -36.99 -17.47 -23.82
CA ASN A 448 -37.25 -18.58 -24.74
C ASN A 448 -37.28 -19.94 -24.04
N LYS A 449 -36.90 -20.00 -22.75
CA LYS A 449 -36.98 -21.20 -21.94
C LYS A 449 -38.39 -21.38 -21.38
N THR A 450 -38.81 -22.63 -21.25
CA THR A 450 -39.96 -22.99 -20.42
C THR A 450 -39.52 -22.94 -18.97
N LEU A 451 -40.22 -22.16 -18.14
CA LEU A 451 -39.96 -22.05 -16.72
C LEU A 451 -41.19 -22.59 -16.00
N SER A 452 -40.96 -23.55 -15.11
CA SER A 452 -42.03 -24.30 -14.41
C SER A 452 -42.04 -24.07 -12.91
N SER A 453 -40.98 -23.46 -12.36
CA SER A 453 -40.86 -23.15 -10.93
C SER A 453 -40.17 -21.81 -10.67
N THR A 454 -40.36 -21.29 -9.45
CA THR A 454 -39.66 -20.11 -8.93
C THR A 454 -38.14 -20.29 -8.90
N SER A 455 -37.65 -21.49 -8.59
CA SER A 455 -36.22 -21.81 -8.56
C SER A 455 -35.58 -21.78 -9.95
N GLU A 456 -36.28 -22.32 -10.96
CA GLU A 456 -35.85 -22.20 -12.36
C GLU A 456 -35.84 -20.74 -12.82
N PHE A 457 -36.84 -19.96 -12.39
CA PHE A 457 -36.90 -18.53 -12.67
C PHE A 457 -35.71 -17.75 -12.07
N VAL A 458 -35.39 -17.97 -10.79
CA VAL A 458 -34.22 -17.36 -10.14
C VAL A 458 -32.92 -17.77 -10.83
N THR A 459 -32.81 -19.03 -11.24
CA THR A 459 -31.63 -19.52 -11.98
C THR A 459 -31.50 -18.84 -13.34
N ASP A 460 -32.60 -18.64 -14.07
CA ASP A 460 -32.59 -17.91 -15.35
C ASP A 460 -32.29 -16.42 -15.15
N LEU A 461 -32.74 -15.84 -14.03
CA LEU A 461 -32.47 -14.46 -13.64
C LEU A 461 -31.02 -14.26 -13.16
N ALA A 462 -30.34 -15.29 -12.64
CA ALA A 462 -28.94 -15.19 -12.22
C ALA A 462 -28.00 -14.77 -13.37
N ALA A 463 -28.36 -15.12 -14.61
CA ALA A 463 -27.66 -14.64 -15.79
C ALA A 463 -27.70 -13.11 -15.94
N LEU A 464 -28.72 -12.43 -15.38
CA LEU A 464 -28.82 -10.96 -15.38
C LEU A 464 -27.69 -10.33 -14.55
N VAL A 465 -27.36 -10.90 -13.39
CA VAL A 465 -26.23 -10.43 -12.56
C VAL A 465 -24.91 -10.63 -13.28
N ASN A 466 -24.71 -11.79 -13.91
CA ASN A 466 -23.50 -12.05 -14.68
C ASN A 466 -23.37 -11.06 -15.85
N PHE A 467 -24.46 -10.82 -16.57
CA PHE A 467 -24.52 -9.82 -17.64
C PHE A 467 -24.14 -8.40 -17.14
N VAL A 468 -24.69 -8.00 -15.99
CA VAL A 468 -24.38 -6.73 -15.35
C VAL A 468 -22.90 -6.72 -14.91
N SER A 469 -22.41 -7.79 -14.29
CA SER A 469 -21.02 -7.94 -13.79
C SER A 469 -19.96 -7.93 -14.89
N GLU A 470 -20.19 -8.62 -16.02
CA GLU A 470 -19.32 -8.57 -17.20
C GLU A 470 -19.28 -7.17 -17.81
N SER A 471 -20.43 -6.48 -17.81
CA SER A 471 -20.50 -5.08 -18.22
C SER A 471 -19.73 -4.16 -17.27
N PHE A 472 -19.57 -4.54 -15.99
CA PHE A 472 -18.77 -3.81 -15.01
C PHE A 472 -17.26 -4.07 -15.09
N SER A 473 -16.83 -5.31 -15.28
CA SER A 473 -15.40 -5.68 -15.27
C SER A 473 -14.63 -5.04 -16.43
N SER A 474 -15.25 -5.00 -17.61
CA SER A 474 -14.69 -4.38 -18.83
C SER A 474 -14.38 -2.87 -18.71
N VAL A 475 -14.95 -2.20 -17.70
CA VAL A 475 -14.78 -0.77 -17.43
C VAL A 475 -13.61 -0.51 -16.49
N ARG A 476 -13.48 -1.36 -15.46
CA ARG A 476 -12.39 -1.28 -14.48
C ARG A 476 -11.02 -1.45 -15.14
N GLU A 477 -10.95 -2.27 -16.19
CA GLU A 477 -9.74 -2.50 -16.99
C GLU A 477 -9.35 -1.29 -17.86
N LYS A 478 -10.33 -0.54 -18.40
CA LYS A 478 -10.08 0.68 -19.21
C LYS A 478 -9.75 1.94 -18.41
N THR A 479 -10.03 1.96 -17.12
CA THR A 479 -9.70 3.11 -16.24
C THR A 479 -8.34 2.97 -15.53
N LEU A 480 -7.71 1.78 -15.60
CA LEU A 480 -6.42 1.48 -14.99
C LEU A 480 -5.29 1.27 -16.02
N ALA A 481 -5.62 1.29 -17.31
CA ALA A 481 -4.70 1.46 -18.44
C ALA A 481 -4.71 2.94 -18.87
#